data_AF-A0A920JLR9-F1
#
_entry.id   AF-A0A920JLR9-F1
#
_cell.length_a   1.000
_cell.length_b   1.000
_cell.length_c   1.000
_cell.angle_alpha   90.00
_cell.angle_beta   90.00
_cell.angle_gamma   90.00
#
_symmetry.space_group_name_H-M   'P 1'
#
loop_
_entity.id
_entity.type
_entity.pdbx_description
1 polymer ?
#
loop_
_entity_poly.entity_id
_entity_poly.type
_entity_poly.pdbx_seq_one_letter_code
_entity_poly.pdbx_strand_id
1 'polypeptide(L)' 'MNLERYERGFSEDHRGNVEFFNELNLSDYKRFYTVTNPKIGTVRAWHGHKNEKKLIKVLSGKFLVGVIKNR' A
#
# COMPACT_ATOMS: atom_id res chain seq x y z
N MET A 1 11.25 9.11 8.45
CA MET A 1 10.37 8.20 7.71
C MET A 1 9.83 9.01 6.55
N ASN A 2 10.14 8.60 5.33
CA ASN A 2 9.76 9.33 4.12
C ASN A 2 8.53 8.63 3.55
N LEU A 3 7.44 9.37 3.37
CA LEU A 3 6.30 8.91 2.61
C LEU A 3 6.60 9.15 1.15
N GLU A 4 6.60 8.08 0.38
CA GLU A 4 6.81 8.11 -1.06
C GLU A 4 5.55 7.63 -1.75
N ARG A 5 5.17 8.32 -2.82
CA ARG A 5 4.10 7.92 -3.71
C ARG A 5 4.73 7.46 -5.02
N TYR A 6 4.43 6.24 -5.43
CA TYR A 6 4.83 5.72 -6.74
C TYR A 6 3.84 6.18 -7.80
N GLU A 7 4.36 6.57 -8.96
CA GLU A 7 3.55 6.93 -10.11
C GLU A 7 2.84 5.71 -10.70
N ARG A 8 1.55 5.88 -10.98
CA ARG A 8 0.68 4.83 -11.50
C ARG A 8 0.60 4.95 -13.02
N GLY A 9 1.07 3.92 -13.72
CA GLY A 9 0.74 3.70 -15.12
C GLY A 9 -0.63 3.02 -15.27
N PHE A 10 -1.34 3.35 -16.36
CA PHE A 10 -2.67 2.82 -16.67
C PHE A 10 -2.83 2.62 -18.17
N SER A 11 -3.49 1.53 -18.56
CA SER A 11 -3.91 1.27 -19.93
C SER A 11 -5.25 0.55 -19.93
N GLU A 12 -6.09 0.81 -20.92
CA GLU A 12 -7.46 0.28 -21.02
C GLU A 12 -7.83 -0.07 -22.46
N ASP A 13 -8.53 -1.19 -22.62
CA ASP A 13 -9.13 -1.61 -23.88
C ASP A 13 -10.49 -2.30 -23.64
N HIS A 14 -11.09 -2.88 -24.67
CA HIS A 14 -12.41 -3.53 -24.59
C HIS A 14 -12.48 -4.73 -23.62
N ARG A 15 -11.35 -5.24 -23.12
CA ARG A 15 -11.27 -6.33 -22.14
C ARG A 15 -11.21 -5.82 -20.70
N GLY A 16 -11.07 -4.51 -20.51
CA GLY A 16 -10.89 -3.85 -19.22
C GLY A 16 -9.58 -3.08 -19.16
N ASN A 17 -9.01 -2.95 -17.97
CA ASN A 17 -7.82 -2.12 -17.73
C ASN A 17 -6.72 -2.84 -16.96
N VAL A 18 -5.51 -2.30 -17.07
CA VAL A 18 -4.32 -2.70 -16.32
C VAL A 18 -3.71 -1.49 -15.66
N GLU A 19 -3.32 -1.67 -14.39
CA GLU A 19 -2.52 -0.72 -13.63
C GLU A 19 -1.14 -1.30 -13.35
N PHE A 20 -0.11 -0.48 -13.47
CA PHE A 20 1.27 -0.90 -13.26
C PHE A 20 2.11 0.21 -12.61
N PHE A 21 3.22 -0.18 -12.00
CA PHE A 21 4.15 0.70 -11.28
C PHE A 21 5.58 0.33 -11.67
N ASN A 22 6.05 0.81 -12.82
CA ASN A 22 7.32 0.36 -13.40
C ASN A 22 8.54 0.75 -12.56
N GLU A 23 8.48 1.90 -11.89
CA GLU A 23 9.55 2.39 -11.02
C GLU A 23 9.58 1.69 -9.64
N LEU A 24 8.62 0.81 -9.36
CA LEU A 24 8.53 0.12 -8.08
C LEU A 24 9.47 -1.09 -8.06
N ASN A 25 10.60 -0.95 -7.37
CA ASN A 25 11.46 -2.10 -7.09
C ASN A 25 10.86 -2.99 -5.99
N LEU A 26 10.44 -4.20 -6.38
CA LEU A 26 9.86 -5.19 -5.47
C LEU A 26 10.91 -6.03 -4.73
N SER A 27 12.21 -5.97 -5.08
CA SER A 27 13.26 -6.77 -4.44
C SER A 27 13.41 -6.52 -2.93
N ASP A 28 12.99 -5.34 -2.48
CA ASP A 28 13.04 -4.92 -1.08
C ASP A 28 11.91 -5.54 -0.22
N TYR A 29 10.93 -6.19 -0.85
CA TYR A 29 9.70 -6.66 -0.19
C TYR A 29 9.60 -8.18 -0.25
N LYS A 30 9.36 -8.78 0.91
CA LYS A 30 9.34 -10.26 1.06
C LYS A 30 7.95 -10.86 1.18
N ARG A 31 6.94 -10.04 1.49
CA ARG A 31 5.58 -10.51 1.83
C ARG A 31 4.55 -9.67 1.09
N PHE A 32 3.56 -10.35 0.55
CA PHE A 32 2.38 -9.77 -0.07
C PHE A 32 1.14 -10.37 0.56
N TYR A 33 0.17 -9.53 0.94
CA TYR A 33 -1.10 -9.96 1.48
C TYR A 33 -2.17 -8.89 1.23
N THR A 34 -3.41 -9.32 1.18
CA THR A 34 -4.58 -8.44 1.14
C THR A 34 -5.25 -8.40 2.51
N VAL A 35 -5.89 -7.27 2.80
CA VAL A 35 -6.60 -7.08 4.08
C VAL A 35 -8.01 -6.61 3.78
N THR A 36 -8.98 -7.33 4.32
CA THR A 36 -10.38 -6.90 4.39
C THR A 36 -10.70 -6.54 5.84
N ASN A 37 -11.33 -5.39 6.04
CA ASN A 37 -11.78 -4.95 7.36
C ASN A 37 -13.25 -5.37 7.56
N PRO A 38 -13.63 -5.86 8.75
CA PRO A 38 -14.99 -6.33 9.00
C PRO A 38 -16.03 -5.21 9.04
N LYS A 39 -15.62 -3.97 9.32
CA LYS A 39 -16.50 -2.80 9.34
C LYS A 39 -15.74 -1.49 9.09
N ILE A 40 -16.47 -0.44 8.73
CA ILE A 40 -15.94 0.93 8.68
C ILE A 40 -15.49 1.34 10.09
N GLY A 41 -14.35 2.03 10.18
CA GLY A 41 -13.76 2.45 11.45
C GLY A 41 -12.91 1.39 12.15
N THR A 42 -12.70 0.20 11.57
CA THR A 42 -11.69 -0.74 12.09
C THR A 42 -10.31 -0.11 12.09
N VAL A 43 -9.70 0.02 13.27
CA VAL A 43 -8.31 0.47 13.46
C VAL A 43 -7.39 -0.75 13.52
N ARG A 44 -6.28 -0.71 12.78
CA ARG A 44 -5.20 -1.72 12.82
C ARG A 44 -3.89 -1.06 13.25
N ALA A 45 -3.66 -1.06 14.56
CA ALA A 45 -2.47 -0.48 15.19
C ALA A 45 -2.07 -1.32 16.42
N TRP A 46 -0.86 -1.21 16.94
CA TRP A 46 0.32 -0.54 16.36
C TRP A 46 1.19 -1.58 15.68
N HIS A 47 1.71 -1.25 14.49
CA HIS A 47 2.65 -2.10 13.78
C HIS A 47 3.89 -1.29 13.44
N GLY A 48 5.04 -1.69 13.98
CA GLY A 48 6.32 -1.11 13.63
C GLY A 48 7.44 -2.09 13.98
N HIS A 49 8.29 -2.39 13.01
CA HIS A 49 9.50 -3.16 13.23
C HIS A 49 10.74 -2.31 12.94
N LYS A 50 11.88 -2.68 13.53
CA LYS A 50 13.15 -1.95 13.39
C LYS A 50 13.59 -1.78 11.93
N ASN A 51 13.39 -2.81 11.11
CA ASN A 51 13.70 -2.82 9.67
C ASN A 51 12.42 -3.16 8.89
N GLU A 52 11.57 -2.17 8.66
CA GLU A 52 10.31 -2.35 7.93
C GLU A 52 10.09 -1.28 6.87
N LYS A 53 9.70 -1.73 5.67
CA LYS A 53 9.16 -0.92 4.59
C LYS A 53 7.80 -1.52 4.21
N LYS A 54 6.75 -0.69 4.18
CA LYS A 54 5.40 -1.12 3.76
C LYS A 54 4.98 -0.34 2.52
N LEU A 55 4.54 -1.09 1.51
CA LEU A 55 3.72 -0.55 0.43
C LEU A 55 2.26 -0.78 0.79
N ILE A 56 1.43 0.23 0.54
CA ILE A 56 0.00 0.12 0.75
C ILE A 56 -0.71 0.62 -0.50
N LYS A 57 -1.54 -0.24 -1.09
CA LYS A 57 -2.45 0.10 -2.17
C LYS A 57 -3.88 -0.16 -1.72
N VAL A 58 -4.76 0.81 -1.96
CA VAL A 58 -6.20 0.64 -1.75
C VAL A 58 -6.78 -0.12 -2.92
N LEU A 59 -7.32 -1.30 -2.67
CA LEU A 59 -8.02 -2.09 -3.70
C LEU A 59 -9.49 -1.66 -3.84
N SER A 60 -10.12 -1.25 -2.74
CA SER A 60 -11.49 -0.74 -2.71
C SER A 60 -11.70 0.18 -1.52
N GLY A 61 -12.53 1.21 -1.70
CA GLY A 61 -12.89 2.17 -0.67
C GLY A 61 -11.80 3.20 -0.36
N LYS A 62 -11.68 3.55 0.93
CA LYS A 62 -10.71 4.52 1.44
C LYS A 62 -10.30 4.17 2.86
N PHE A 63 -9.10 4.58 3.25
CA PHE A 63 -8.57 4.39 4.59
C PHE A 63 -7.64 5.54 4.96
N LEU A 64 -7.35 5.68 6.25
CA LEU A 64 -6.41 6.65 6.78
C LEU A 64 -5.16 5.94 7.28
N VAL A 65 -3.98 6.45 6.92
CA VAL A 65 -2.70 5.98 7.45
C VAL A 65 -2.17 7.00 8.45
N GLY A 66 -1.93 6.56 9.68
CA GLY A 66 -1.15 7.30 10.67
C GLY A 66 0.26 6.73 10.77
N VAL A 67 1.27 7.60 10.73
CA VAL A 67 2.69 7.20 10.87
C VAL A 67 3.32 7.97 12.03
N ILE A 68 4.14 7.28 12.82
CA ILE A 68 4.91 7.88 13.92
C ILE A 68 6.39 7.73 13.62
N LYS A 69 7.15 8.82 13.78
CA LYS A 69 8.60 8.77 13.78
C LYS A 69 9.07 8.39 15.18
N ASN A 70 9.60 7.18 15.34
CA ASN A 70 10.27 6.80 16.58
C ASN A 70 11.54 7.64 16.74
N ARG A 71 11.82 8.05 17.99
CA ARG A 71 13.02 8.83 18.36
C ARG A 71 14.28 7.98 18.27
#